data_AF-A0A7D5MAY7-F1
#
_entry.id   AF-A0A7D5MAY7-F1
#
_cell.length_a   1.000
_cell.length_b   1.000
_cell.length_c   1.000
_cell.angle_alpha   90.00
_cell.angle_beta   90.00
_cell.angle_gamma   90.00
#
_symmetry.space_group_name_H-M   'P 1'
#
loop_
_entity.id
_entity.type
_entity.pdbx_description
1 polymer ?
#
loop_
_entity_poly.entity_id
_entity_poly.type
_entity_poly.pdbx_seq_one_letter_code
_entity_poly.pdbx_strand_id
1 'polypeptide(L)'
;MEKMKTRTKIIIPLIFFLSLILFFAYLTDNGFNSHEGMGLVYFSDYQLQKELEYEYMQGVEIVSLTDDDLKEVPKVKELINKALSKEFPKNKGGTASISYEQLDNFQLQYANILAEKYSRNSTSFFEKQDVSEKQLLLEPSLYLRQFEAYYFEYENKQYGIQPTRMYVPNFEKPDTFYLEVYKTNGPLREKDHTWADLTDKGLEIEPLIIAAIDNIGKIEENIEVQNSMSSAEVDRYQKWYEQNITSNIFEYDGNYFRIGFWIA
;
A
#
# COMPACT_ATOMS: atom_id res chain seq x y z
N MET A 1 54.22 4.42 -38.29
CA MET A 1 52.87 3.83 -38.17
C MET A 1 53.02 2.32 -38.24
N GLU A 2 53.22 1.69 -37.07
CA GLU A 2 53.45 0.25 -36.97
C GLU A 2 52.22 -0.52 -37.46
N LYS A 3 52.46 -1.50 -38.36
CA LYS A 3 51.48 -2.54 -38.72
C LYS A 3 51.14 -3.32 -37.47
N MET A 4 50.14 -2.86 -36.72
CA MET A 4 49.52 -3.62 -35.66
C MET A 4 49.02 -4.94 -36.29
N LYS A 5 49.74 -6.03 -36.01
CA LYS A 5 49.61 -7.34 -36.66
C LYS A 5 48.15 -7.74 -36.64
N THR A 6 47.60 -8.12 -37.80
CA THR A 6 46.19 -8.47 -38.04
C THR A 6 45.59 -9.41 -36.98
N ARG A 7 46.44 -10.24 -36.34
CA ARG A 7 46.07 -11.11 -35.21
C ARG A 7 45.57 -10.34 -33.98
N THR A 8 46.18 -9.22 -33.62
CA THR A 8 45.77 -8.39 -32.46
C THR A 8 44.41 -7.72 -32.70
N LYS A 9 44.08 -7.40 -33.96
CA LYS A 9 42.79 -6.80 -34.33
C LYS A 9 41.60 -7.76 -34.21
N ILE A 10 41.84 -9.07 -34.22
CA ILE A 10 40.78 -10.10 -34.13
C ILE A 10 40.65 -10.61 -32.69
N ILE A 11 41.75 -10.74 -31.97
CA ILE A 11 41.76 -11.28 -30.60
C ILE A 11 41.04 -10.34 -29.61
N ILE A 12 41.22 -9.02 -29.74
CA ILE A 12 40.62 -8.04 -28.82
C ILE A 12 39.07 -8.05 -28.89
N PRO A 13 38.43 -7.99 -30.08
CA PRO A 13 36.97 -8.13 -30.18
C PRO A 13 36.45 -9.48 -29.66
N LEU A 14 37.20 -10.56 -29.87
CA LEU A 14 36.78 -11.90 -29.46
C LEU A 14 36.77 -12.03 -27.93
N ILE A 15 37.79 -11.50 -27.26
CA ILE A 15 37.86 -11.45 -25.79
C ILE A 15 36.73 -10.58 -25.25
N PHE A 16 36.45 -9.43 -25.87
CA PHE A 16 35.36 -8.55 -25.47
C PHE A 16 33.99 -9.24 -25.56
N PHE A 17 33.70 -9.92 -26.68
CA PHE A 17 32.47 -10.69 -26.86
C PHE A 17 32.36 -11.83 -25.85
N LEU A 18 33.45 -12.56 -25.60
CA LEU A 18 33.45 -13.66 -24.63
C LEU A 18 33.22 -13.14 -23.20
N SER A 19 33.84 -12.02 -22.82
CA SER A 19 33.60 -11.38 -21.51
C SER A 19 32.18 -10.85 -21.38
N LEU A 20 31.56 -10.38 -22.46
CA LEU A 20 30.18 -9.92 -22.45
C LEU A 20 29.21 -11.09 -22.24
N ILE A 21 29.41 -12.21 -22.94
CA ILE A 21 28.60 -13.43 -22.76
C ILE A 21 28.75 -13.98 -21.34
N LEU A 22 29.99 -14.05 -20.82
CA LEU A 22 30.25 -14.48 -19.45
C LEU A 22 29.66 -13.52 -18.42
N PHE A 23 29.64 -12.21 -18.69
CA PHE A 23 28.99 -11.22 -17.84
C PHE A 23 27.47 -11.40 -17.81
N PHE A 24 26.82 -11.63 -18.96
CA PHE A 24 25.39 -11.91 -18.99
C PHE A 24 25.05 -13.25 -18.34
N ALA A 25 25.82 -14.32 -18.58
CA ALA A 25 25.67 -15.58 -17.88
C ALA A 25 25.85 -15.41 -16.37
N TYR A 26 26.84 -14.61 -15.94
CA TYR A 26 27.04 -14.26 -14.53
C TYR A 26 25.86 -13.46 -13.96
N LEU A 27 25.31 -12.49 -14.68
CA LEU A 27 24.12 -11.75 -14.23
C LEU A 27 22.88 -12.67 -14.11
N THR A 28 22.70 -13.60 -15.05
CA THR A 28 21.62 -14.59 -15.02
C THR A 28 21.80 -15.59 -13.87
N ASP A 29 23.03 -16.07 -13.63
CA ASP A 29 23.34 -17.04 -12.56
C ASP A 29 23.39 -16.39 -11.16
N ASN A 30 23.71 -15.09 -11.06
CA ASN A 30 23.82 -14.37 -9.78
C ASN A 30 22.57 -13.53 -9.46
N GLY A 31 21.46 -13.77 -10.14
CA GLY A 31 20.15 -13.31 -9.67
C GLY A 31 19.84 -11.83 -9.90
N PHE A 32 20.39 -11.19 -10.93
CA PHE A 32 19.77 -9.99 -11.51
C PHE A 32 18.55 -10.34 -12.40
N ASN A 33 17.93 -11.50 -12.14
CA ASN A 33 16.63 -11.90 -12.67
C ASN A 33 15.55 -11.24 -11.80
N SER A 34 14.43 -10.88 -12.42
CA SER A 34 13.19 -10.53 -11.74
C SER A 34 12.99 -11.38 -10.48
N HIS A 35 12.81 -10.73 -9.33
CA HIS A 35 12.56 -11.43 -8.08
C HIS A 35 11.09 -11.81 -8.03
N GLU A 36 10.80 -13.00 -8.50
CA GLU A 36 9.45 -13.56 -8.44
C GLU A 36 9.21 -14.26 -7.10
N GLY A 37 7.94 -14.34 -6.70
CA GLY A 37 7.60 -15.04 -5.48
C GLY A 37 6.11 -15.15 -5.21
N MET A 38 5.83 -15.73 -4.05
CA MET A 38 4.49 -16.03 -3.55
C MET A 38 4.33 -15.51 -2.12
N GLY A 39 3.20 -14.87 -1.90
CA GLY A 39 2.82 -14.25 -0.63
C GLY A 39 1.54 -14.85 -0.13
N LEU A 40 1.39 -14.81 1.18
CA LEU A 40 0.18 -15.26 1.85
C LEU A 40 -0.21 -14.22 2.89
N VAL A 41 -1.48 -13.83 2.82
CA VAL A 41 -2.15 -12.97 3.78
C VAL A 41 -2.97 -13.88 4.67
N TYR A 42 -2.73 -13.83 5.98
CA TYR A 42 -3.58 -14.44 7.00
C TYR A 42 -4.46 -13.36 7.59
N PHE A 43 -5.78 -13.54 7.46
CA PHE A 43 -6.76 -12.53 7.87
C PHE A 43 -7.03 -12.58 9.37
N SER A 44 -7.06 -11.41 10.00
CA SER A 44 -7.71 -11.27 11.31
C SER A 44 -9.22 -11.31 11.14
N ASP A 45 -9.97 -11.60 12.21
CA ASP A 45 -11.44 -11.64 12.17
C ASP A 45 -12.06 -10.35 11.62
N TYR A 46 -11.54 -9.20 12.06
CA TYR A 46 -12.01 -7.89 11.61
C TYR A 46 -11.77 -7.68 10.11
N GLN A 47 -10.57 -8.00 9.64
CA GLN A 47 -10.19 -7.80 8.24
C GLN A 47 -10.93 -8.77 7.32
N LEU A 48 -11.16 -10.01 7.77
CA LEU A 48 -11.98 -10.98 7.06
C LEU A 48 -13.41 -10.46 6.89
N GLN A 49 -14.05 -9.98 7.96
CA GLN A 49 -15.41 -9.43 7.87
C GLN A 49 -15.49 -8.29 6.85
N LYS A 50 -14.53 -7.36 6.89
CA LYS A 50 -14.46 -6.26 5.93
C LYS A 50 -14.25 -6.76 4.49
N GLU A 51 -13.40 -7.75 4.28
CA GLU A 51 -13.16 -8.34 2.96
C GLU A 51 -14.44 -8.99 2.40
N LEU A 52 -15.22 -9.67 3.26
CA LEU A 52 -16.48 -10.31 2.90
C LEU A 52 -17.62 -9.32 2.59
N GLU A 53 -17.50 -8.05 2.99
CA GLU A 53 -18.48 -7.01 2.64
C GLU A 53 -18.38 -6.56 1.18
N TYR A 54 -17.24 -6.77 0.51
CA TYR A 54 -17.07 -6.35 -0.88
C TYR A 54 -17.98 -7.14 -1.84
N GLU A 55 -18.52 -6.45 -2.85
CA GLU A 55 -19.45 -7.03 -3.83
C GLU A 55 -18.90 -8.28 -4.53
N TYR A 56 -17.59 -8.32 -4.82
CA TYR A 56 -16.97 -9.48 -5.49
C TYR A 56 -16.91 -10.74 -4.62
N MET A 57 -17.04 -10.60 -3.29
CA MET A 57 -17.10 -11.73 -2.36
C MET A 57 -18.52 -12.23 -2.11
N GLN A 58 -19.54 -11.45 -2.51
CA GLN A 58 -20.93 -11.81 -2.28
C GLN A 58 -21.32 -13.07 -3.06
N GLY A 59 -21.65 -14.14 -2.33
CA GLY A 59 -22.08 -15.42 -2.91
C GLY A 59 -20.95 -16.31 -3.42
N VAL A 60 -19.68 -15.97 -3.17
CA VAL A 60 -18.54 -16.83 -3.52
C VAL A 60 -18.23 -17.78 -2.36
N GLU A 61 -18.15 -19.07 -2.66
CA GLU A 61 -17.84 -20.10 -1.67
C GLU A 61 -16.36 -20.06 -1.28
N ILE A 62 -16.08 -20.02 0.03
CA ILE A 62 -14.71 -20.15 0.55
C ILE A 62 -14.36 -21.63 0.54
N VAL A 63 -13.30 -21.98 -0.18
CA VAL A 63 -12.82 -23.36 -0.28
C VAL A 63 -12.04 -23.71 0.99
N SER A 64 -12.40 -24.81 1.65
CA SER A 64 -11.64 -25.35 2.78
C SER A 64 -10.61 -26.35 2.28
N LEU A 65 -9.33 -26.10 2.58
CA LEU A 65 -8.20 -26.95 2.24
C LEU A 65 -7.80 -27.84 3.41
N THR A 66 -7.31 -29.02 3.06
CA THR A 66 -6.76 -30.00 3.99
C THR A 66 -5.25 -30.20 3.78
N ASP A 67 -4.63 -30.92 4.70
CA ASP A 67 -3.24 -31.36 4.56
C ASP A 67 -2.96 -32.19 3.30
N ASP A 68 -3.97 -32.92 2.82
CA ASP A 68 -3.85 -33.72 1.61
C ASP A 68 -3.82 -32.84 0.36
N ASP A 69 -4.63 -31.78 0.32
CA ASP A 69 -4.69 -30.82 -0.79
C ASP A 69 -3.35 -30.06 -0.93
N LEU A 70 -2.67 -29.79 0.19
CA LEU A 70 -1.43 -29.04 0.20
C LEU A 70 -0.17 -29.87 -0.14
N LYS A 71 -0.31 -31.18 -0.37
CA LYS A 71 0.83 -32.07 -0.72
C LYS A 71 1.53 -31.67 -2.02
N GLU A 72 0.78 -31.18 -3.00
CA GLU A 72 1.31 -30.76 -4.31
C GLU A 72 1.93 -29.35 -4.28
N VAL A 73 1.61 -28.57 -3.24
CA VAL A 73 2.02 -27.18 -3.06
C VAL A 73 2.65 -26.94 -1.67
N PRO A 74 3.76 -27.64 -1.32
CA PRO A 74 4.33 -27.60 0.02
C PRO A 74 4.77 -26.20 0.50
N LYS A 75 5.10 -25.27 -0.40
CA LYS A 75 5.44 -23.89 -0.03
C LYS A 75 4.22 -23.07 0.44
N VAL A 76 3.01 -23.44 0.02
CA VAL A 76 1.78 -22.83 0.58
C VAL A 76 1.66 -23.23 2.05
N LYS A 77 1.84 -24.53 2.35
CA LYS A 77 1.84 -25.03 3.74
C LYS A 77 2.94 -24.38 4.60
N GLU A 78 4.12 -24.17 4.03
CA GLU A 78 5.21 -23.43 4.70
C GLU A 78 4.79 -22.00 5.06
N LEU A 79 4.18 -21.27 4.12
CA LEU A 79 3.69 -19.91 4.38
C LEU A 79 2.57 -19.89 5.42
N ILE A 80 1.61 -20.82 5.37
CA ILE A 80 0.55 -20.96 6.38
C ILE A 80 1.18 -21.13 7.78
N ASN A 81 2.10 -22.08 7.94
CA ASN A 81 2.77 -22.33 9.21
C ASN A 81 3.55 -21.09 9.70
N LYS A 82 4.21 -20.39 8.77
CA LYS A 82 4.93 -19.15 9.07
C LYS A 82 3.98 -18.03 9.52
N ALA A 83 2.80 -17.92 8.92
CA ALA A 83 1.78 -16.94 9.30
C ALA A 83 1.17 -17.26 10.66
N LEU A 84 0.75 -18.51 10.89
CA LEU A 84 0.18 -18.98 12.16
C LEU A 84 1.16 -18.89 13.34
N SER A 85 2.47 -18.85 13.08
CA SER A 85 3.49 -18.65 14.12
C SER A 85 3.62 -17.21 14.62
N LYS A 86 2.92 -16.25 14.01
CA LYS A 86 3.00 -14.83 14.34
C LYS A 86 1.76 -14.38 15.10
N GLU A 87 1.95 -13.41 15.99
CA GLU A 87 0.85 -12.65 16.58
C GLU A 87 0.36 -11.58 15.60
N PHE A 88 -0.95 -11.34 15.58
CA PHE A 88 -1.52 -10.28 14.73
C PHE A 88 -1.02 -8.91 15.18
N PRO A 89 -0.44 -8.11 14.25
CA PRO A 89 -0.07 -6.75 14.58
C PRO A 89 -1.33 -5.91 14.83
N LYS A 90 -1.23 -4.94 15.75
CA LYS A 90 -2.28 -3.94 15.93
C LYS A 90 -2.10 -2.78 14.95
N ASN A 91 -3.21 -2.21 14.50
CA ASN A 91 -3.24 -1.07 13.59
C ASN A 91 -2.47 0.14 14.12
N LYS A 92 -1.65 0.73 13.25
CA LYS A 92 -0.85 1.93 13.58
C LYS A 92 -1.63 3.23 13.46
N GLY A 93 -2.67 3.23 12.64
CA GLY A 93 -3.62 4.33 12.47
C GLY A 93 -5.04 3.84 12.70
N GLY A 94 -5.90 4.68 13.25
CA GLY A 94 -7.32 4.43 13.32
C GLY A 94 -8.03 5.10 12.14
N THR A 95 -9.16 4.53 11.74
CA THR A 95 -9.89 4.99 10.55
C THR A 95 -11.32 5.37 10.89
N ALA A 96 -11.84 6.34 10.15
CA ALA A 96 -13.24 6.73 10.15
C ALA A 96 -13.72 6.98 8.72
N SER A 97 -14.99 6.71 8.47
CA SER A 97 -15.62 7.02 7.18
C SER A 97 -15.96 8.52 7.13
N ILE A 98 -15.57 9.21 6.05
CA ILE A 98 -15.80 10.66 5.87
C ILE A 98 -16.28 10.95 4.45
N SER A 99 -17.24 11.87 4.26
CA SER A 99 -17.65 12.24 2.91
C SER A 99 -16.65 13.17 2.20
N TYR A 100 -16.71 13.28 0.87
CA TYR A 100 -15.93 14.28 0.11
C TYR A 100 -16.15 15.69 0.65
N GLU A 101 -17.41 16.08 0.85
CA GLU A 101 -17.79 17.41 1.34
C GLU A 101 -17.25 17.68 2.74
N GLN A 102 -17.36 16.72 3.65
CA GLN A 102 -16.82 16.83 5.01
C GLN A 102 -15.29 16.99 4.99
N LEU A 103 -14.60 16.23 4.13
CA LEU A 103 -13.15 16.31 4.00
C LEU A 103 -12.70 17.64 3.38
N ASP A 104 -13.39 18.14 2.35
CA ASP A 104 -13.12 19.45 1.74
C ASP A 104 -13.32 20.59 2.74
N ASN A 105 -14.46 20.59 3.45
CA ASN A 105 -14.76 21.57 4.48
C ASN A 105 -13.72 21.53 5.61
N PHE A 106 -13.32 20.34 6.06
CA PHE A 106 -12.28 20.20 7.06
C PHE A 106 -10.95 20.80 6.60
N GLN A 107 -10.48 20.46 5.39
CA GLN A 107 -9.20 20.99 4.90
C GLN A 107 -9.23 22.51 4.79
N LEU A 108 -10.35 23.10 4.36
CA LEU A 108 -10.55 24.55 4.31
C LEU A 108 -10.54 25.20 5.71
N GLN A 109 -11.28 24.63 6.67
CA GLN A 109 -11.29 25.10 8.06
C GLN A 109 -9.88 25.00 8.66
N TYR A 110 -9.21 23.88 8.43
CA TYR A 110 -7.89 23.63 9.00
C TYR A 110 -6.81 24.54 8.39
N ALA A 111 -6.88 24.80 7.09
CA ALA A 111 -6.01 25.78 6.43
C ALA A 111 -6.17 27.19 7.02
N ASN A 112 -7.37 27.58 7.46
CA ASN A 112 -7.59 28.88 8.11
C ASN A 112 -6.96 28.92 9.51
N ILE A 113 -7.05 27.84 10.29
CA ILE A 113 -6.39 27.73 11.60
C ILE A 113 -4.86 27.85 11.45
N LEU A 114 -4.30 27.14 10.46
CA LEU A 114 -2.87 27.20 10.16
C LEU A 114 -2.46 28.58 9.64
N ALA A 115 -3.28 29.21 8.81
CA ALA A 115 -3.06 30.57 8.30
C ALA A 115 -2.93 31.57 9.44
N GLU A 116 -3.80 31.48 10.46
CA GLU A 116 -3.72 32.29 11.67
C GLU A 116 -2.43 32.01 12.44
N LYS A 117 -2.15 30.72 12.76
CA LYS A 117 -0.97 30.32 13.55
C LYS A 117 0.34 30.78 12.90
N TYR A 118 0.48 30.60 11.60
CA TYR A 118 1.73 30.88 10.87
C TYR A 118 1.74 32.23 10.16
N SER A 119 0.70 33.06 10.33
CA SER A 119 0.56 34.35 9.64
C SER A 119 0.74 34.23 8.12
N ARG A 120 0.11 33.21 7.52
CA ARG A 120 0.17 32.88 6.08
C ARG A 120 -1.22 32.96 5.45
N ASN A 121 -1.29 32.96 4.12
CA ASN A 121 -2.56 32.80 3.41
C ASN A 121 -3.00 31.33 3.48
N SER A 122 -4.30 31.06 3.72
CA SER A 122 -4.84 29.69 3.80
C SER A 122 -4.68 28.93 2.48
N THR A 123 -4.72 29.61 1.32
CA THR A 123 -4.47 28.97 0.03
C THR A 123 -3.05 28.44 -0.12
N SER A 124 -2.09 28.94 0.67
CA SER A 124 -0.69 28.50 0.63
C SER A 124 -0.43 27.12 1.23
N PHE A 125 -1.45 26.48 1.80
CA PHE A 125 -1.40 25.09 2.27
C PHE A 125 -1.95 24.10 1.25
N PHE A 126 -2.36 24.58 0.06
CA PHE A 126 -2.87 23.75 -1.02
C PHE A 126 -1.95 23.83 -2.24
N GLU A 127 -1.54 22.67 -2.73
CA GLU A 127 -0.85 22.52 -3.99
C GLU A 127 -1.82 21.97 -5.04
N LYS A 128 -1.84 22.58 -6.23
CA LYS A 128 -2.56 22.07 -7.39
C LYS A 128 -1.60 21.25 -8.24
N GLN A 129 -1.97 20.01 -8.51
CA GLN A 129 -1.23 19.08 -9.36
C GLN A 129 -2.07 18.76 -10.60
N ASP A 130 -1.41 18.73 -11.76
CA ASP A 130 -2.03 18.36 -13.02
C ASP A 130 -2.35 16.85 -13.04
N VAL A 131 -3.42 16.51 -13.75
CA VAL A 131 -3.88 15.13 -13.93
C VAL A 131 -3.55 14.66 -15.34
N SER A 132 -3.60 13.34 -15.57
CA SER A 132 -3.24 12.78 -16.88
C SER A 132 -4.17 13.31 -17.99
N GLU A 133 -3.65 13.43 -19.22
CA GLU A 133 -4.45 13.83 -20.40
C GLU A 133 -5.70 12.96 -20.55
N LYS A 134 -5.58 11.66 -20.28
CA LYS A 134 -6.72 10.73 -20.28
C LYS A 134 -7.84 11.16 -19.33
N GLN A 135 -7.50 11.69 -18.17
CA GLN A 135 -8.48 12.19 -17.19
C GLN A 135 -9.05 13.55 -17.62
N LEU A 136 -8.23 14.44 -18.20
CA LEU A 136 -8.69 15.72 -18.73
C LEU A 136 -9.63 15.57 -19.94
N LEU A 137 -9.52 14.49 -20.71
CA LEU A 137 -10.48 14.15 -21.77
C LEU A 137 -11.88 13.85 -21.22
N LEU A 138 -11.96 13.37 -19.96
CA LEU A 138 -13.24 13.08 -19.29
C LEU A 138 -13.78 14.33 -18.58
N GLU A 139 -12.91 15.03 -17.85
CA GLU A 139 -13.26 16.27 -17.13
C GLU A 139 -12.17 17.34 -17.35
N PRO A 140 -12.39 18.31 -18.26
CA PRO A 140 -11.39 19.31 -18.63
C PRO A 140 -10.96 20.24 -17.48
N SER A 141 -11.79 20.39 -16.45
CA SER A 141 -11.49 21.23 -15.28
C SER A 141 -10.78 20.49 -14.14
N LEU A 142 -10.56 19.18 -14.29
CA LEU A 142 -10.03 18.32 -13.26
C LEU A 142 -8.60 18.66 -12.87
N TYR A 143 -8.34 18.68 -11.56
CA TYR A 143 -7.00 18.68 -11.00
C TYR A 143 -6.95 17.89 -9.69
N LEU A 144 -5.74 17.53 -9.26
CA LEU A 144 -5.50 16.94 -7.95
C LEU A 144 -5.06 18.04 -6.99
N ARG A 145 -5.81 18.25 -5.91
CA ARG A 145 -5.45 19.18 -4.84
C ARG A 145 -4.77 18.41 -3.72
N GLN A 146 -3.54 18.78 -3.38
CA GLN A 146 -2.81 18.24 -2.24
C GLN A 146 -2.81 19.27 -1.11
N PHE A 147 -3.25 18.85 0.06
CA PHE A 147 -3.18 19.61 1.29
C PHE A 147 -1.87 19.29 2.02
N GLU A 148 -1.01 20.29 2.17
CA GLU A 148 0.38 20.10 2.63
C GLU A 148 0.51 19.96 4.15
N ALA A 149 -0.54 20.27 4.91
CA ALA A 149 -0.49 20.28 6.38
C ALA A 149 -1.22 19.07 6.97
N TYR A 150 -0.53 17.94 7.01
CA TYR A 150 -1.10 16.65 7.39
C TYR A 150 -0.86 16.26 8.84
N TYR A 151 -0.35 17.17 9.67
CA TYR A 151 -0.15 16.94 11.10
C TYR A 151 -1.03 17.85 11.92
N PHE A 152 -1.44 17.40 13.10
CA PHE A 152 -2.19 18.18 14.08
C PHE A 152 -1.82 17.78 15.51
N GLU A 153 -2.18 18.62 16.47
CA GLU A 153 -2.09 18.32 17.90
C GLU A 153 -3.49 18.23 18.50
N TYR A 154 -3.69 17.24 19.37
CA TYR A 154 -4.92 17.03 20.12
C TYR A 154 -4.56 16.47 21.50
N GLU A 155 -5.04 17.12 22.57
CA GLU A 155 -4.72 16.75 23.96
C GLU A 155 -3.20 16.58 24.23
N ASN A 156 -2.37 17.51 23.74
CA ASN A 156 -0.89 17.49 23.85
C ASN A 156 -0.21 16.27 23.19
N LYS A 157 -0.90 15.59 22.28
CA LYS A 157 -0.33 14.52 21.45
C LYS A 157 -0.39 14.92 19.99
N GLN A 158 0.64 14.52 19.25
CA GLN A 158 0.76 14.84 17.83
C GLN A 158 0.36 13.64 16.97
N TYR A 159 -0.38 13.95 15.93
CA TYR A 159 -0.98 13.00 15.02
C TYR A 159 -0.76 13.44 13.58
N GLY A 160 -0.79 12.49 12.67
CA GLY A 160 -0.95 12.73 11.25
C GLY A 160 -2.34 12.33 10.78
N ILE A 161 -2.79 12.93 9.67
CA ILE A 161 -4.10 12.68 9.06
C ILE A 161 -3.99 12.44 7.56
N GLN A 162 -4.78 11.50 7.05
CA GLN A 162 -4.93 11.18 5.63
C GLN A 162 -6.42 10.93 5.30
N PRO A 163 -6.86 11.07 4.03
CA PRO A 163 -6.08 11.45 2.87
C PRO A 163 -5.82 12.96 2.80
N THR A 164 -4.71 13.31 2.18
CA THR A 164 -4.28 14.70 1.95
C THR A 164 -4.50 15.15 0.51
N ARG A 165 -4.94 14.24 -0.37
CA ARG A 165 -5.08 14.47 -1.80
C ARG A 165 -6.52 14.21 -2.23
N MET A 166 -7.09 15.13 -2.99
CA MET A 166 -8.46 15.02 -3.51
C MET A 166 -8.56 15.54 -4.95
N TYR A 167 -9.37 14.89 -5.78
CA TYR A 167 -9.70 15.38 -7.12
C TYR A 167 -10.74 16.51 -7.05
N VAL A 168 -10.54 17.56 -7.87
CA VAL A 168 -11.43 18.73 -7.93
C VAL A 168 -11.71 19.11 -9.40
N PRO A 169 -12.98 19.15 -9.85
CA PRO A 169 -14.16 18.61 -9.18
C PRO A 169 -14.10 17.08 -9.08
N ASN A 170 -14.77 16.49 -8.11
CA ASN A 170 -14.85 15.03 -8.02
C ASN A 170 -15.84 14.50 -9.05
N PHE A 171 -15.34 13.93 -10.15
CA PHE A 171 -16.19 13.61 -11.30
C PHE A 171 -16.67 12.15 -11.38
N GLU A 172 -16.20 11.19 -10.55
CA GLU A 172 -16.73 9.80 -10.64
C GLU A 172 -16.38 8.75 -9.53
N LYS A 173 -15.67 9.05 -8.41
CA LYS A 173 -15.34 8.01 -7.39
C LYS A 173 -15.17 8.53 -5.95
N PRO A 174 -15.30 7.62 -4.96
CA PRO A 174 -16.47 7.51 -4.07
C PRO A 174 -16.81 8.82 -3.33
N ASP A 175 -18.09 8.99 -2.97
CA ASP A 175 -18.55 10.06 -2.08
C ASP A 175 -17.95 9.94 -0.67
N THR A 176 -17.26 8.84 -0.38
CA THR A 176 -16.79 8.45 0.95
C THR A 176 -15.32 8.03 0.91
N PHE A 177 -14.51 8.63 1.79
CA PHE A 177 -13.10 8.34 2.01
C PHE A 177 -12.91 7.67 3.37
N TYR A 178 -11.76 7.02 3.54
CA TYR A 178 -11.27 6.62 4.85
C TYR A 178 -10.35 7.71 5.39
N LEU A 179 -10.83 8.46 6.39
CA LEU A 179 -10.00 9.32 7.19
C LEU A 179 -9.12 8.44 8.09
N GLU A 180 -7.81 8.44 7.88
CA GLU A 180 -6.86 7.76 8.74
C GLU A 180 -6.16 8.77 9.65
N VAL A 181 -6.13 8.47 10.94
CA VAL A 181 -5.35 9.21 11.94
C VAL A 181 -4.31 8.28 12.54
N TYR A 182 -3.05 8.71 12.54
CA TYR A 182 -1.94 7.93 13.09
C TYR A 182 -1.09 8.76 14.04
N LYS A 183 -0.49 8.09 15.04
CA LYS A 183 0.41 8.75 15.98
C LYS A 183 1.77 9.02 15.33
N THR A 184 2.35 10.19 15.55
CA THR A 184 3.69 10.50 15.03
C THR A 184 4.76 9.67 15.74
N ASN A 185 5.84 9.33 15.01
CA ASN A 185 7.00 8.59 15.54
C ASN A 185 7.96 9.49 16.35
N GLY A 186 7.40 10.29 17.27
CA GLY A 186 8.13 11.27 18.07
C GLY A 186 7.60 12.69 17.90
N PRO A 187 8.17 13.65 18.65
CA PRO A 187 7.74 15.04 18.60
C PRO A 187 8.14 15.69 17.27
N LEU A 188 7.15 16.27 16.60
CA LEU A 188 7.33 17.14 15.45
C LEU A 188 8.03 18.43 15.87
N ARG A 189 8.82 18.98 14.95
CA ARG A 189 9.53 20.25 15.12
C ARG A 189 8.92 21.26 14.17
N GLU A 190 8.57 22.45 14.66
CA GLU A 190 7.88 23.47 13.85
C GLU A 190 8.69 23.98 12.66
N LYS A 191 10.02 23.83 12.71
CA LYS A 191 10.89 24.17 11.59
C LYS A 191 10.81 23.16 10.42
N ASP A 192 10.37 21.93 10.70
CA ASP A 192 10.36 20.82 9.75
C ASP A 192 8.92 20.48 9.31
N HIS A 193 7.92 20.84 10.12
CA HIS A 193 6.52 20.49 9.93
C HIS A 193 5.57 21.63 10.32
N THR A 194 4.42 21.71 9.63
CA THR A 194 3.30 22.57 9.99
C THR A 194 2.20 21.75 10.67
N TRP A 195 1.69 22.26 11.79
CA TRP A 195 0.51 21.71 12.48
C TRP A 195 -0.16 22.78 13.31
N ALA A 196 -1.44 22.58 13.64
CA ALA A 196 -2.13 23.37 14.65
C ALA A 196 -2.75 22.47 15.72
N ASP A 197 -3.02 23.09 16.87
CA ASP A 197 -3.79 22.49 17.95
C ASP A 197 -5.27 22.53 17.61
N LEU A 198 -5.89 21.36 17.60
CA LEU A 198 -7.31 21.16 17.31
C LEU A 198 -8.16 21.04 18.56
N THR A 199 -7.55 21.03 19.74
CA THR A 199 -8.27 20.98 21.02
C THR A 199 -9.22 22.18 21.12
N ASP A 200 -10.49 21.91 21.43
CA ASP A 200 -11.56 22.91 21.60
C ASP A 200 -11.81 23.81 20.38
N LYS A 201 -11.37 23.40 19.18
CA LYS A 201 -11.60 24.18 17.94
C LYS A 201 -13.02 24.03 17.37
N GLY A 202 -13.80 23.07 17.86
CA GLY A 202 -15.19 22.86 17.44
C GLY A 202 -15.30 22.56 15.95
N LEU A 203 -14.41 21.71 15.44
CA LEU A 203 -14.44 21.30 14.04
C LEU A 203 -15.62 20.36 13.80
N GLU A 204 -16.28 20.52 12.65
CA GLU A 204 -17.43 19.67 12.32
C GLU A 204 -17.07 18.17 12.32
N ILE A 205 -15.86 17.84 11.86
CA ILE A 205 -15.36 16.46 11.79
C ILE A 205 -14.62 16.02 13.06
N GLU A 206 -14.56 16.84 14.11
CA GLU A 206 -13.89 16.51 15.37
C GLU A 206 -14.32 15.14 15.94
N PRO A 207 -15.63 14.77 15.96
CA PRO A 207 -16.04 13.44 16.42
C PRO A 207 -15.42 12.29 15.60
N LEU A 208 -15.22 12.48 14.30
CA LEU A 208 -14.61 11.46 13.43
C LEU A 208 -13.11 11.34 13.71
N ILE A 209 -12.42 12.46 13.92
CA ILE A 209 -11.00 12.48 14.31
C ILE A 209 -10.83 11.78 15.66
N ILE A 210 -11.67 12.09 16.65
CA ILE A 210 -11.62 11.45 17.99
C ILE A 210 -11.88 9.95 17.86
N ALA A 211 -12.91 9.54 17.12
CA ALA A 211 -13.18 8.13 16.90
C ALA A 211 -12.01 7.40 16.23
N ALA A 212 -11.35 8.04 15.25
CA ALA A 212 -10.15 7.51 14.63
C ALA A 212 -8.98 7.41 15.63
N ILE A 213 -8.72 8.44 16.45
CA ILE A 213 -7.70 8.41 17.50
C ILE A 213 -7.96 7.25 18.48
N ASP A 214 -9.21 7.11 18.93
CA ASP A 214 -9.60 6.08 19.88
C ASP A 214 -9.43 4.67 19.31
N ASN A 215 -9.49 4.49 18.00
CA ASN A 215 -9.33 3.20 17.34
C ASN A 215 -7.86 2.81 17.09
N ILE A 216 -6.89 3.67 17.37
CA ILE A 216 -5.46 3.33 17.23
C ILE A 216 -5.08 2.19 18.17
N GLY A 217 -4.48 1.13 17.61
CA GLY A 217 -4.00 -0.03 18.36
C GLY A 217 -5.07 -1.00 18.85
N LYS A 218 -6.35 -0.82 18.46
CA LYS A 218 -7.47 -1.68 18.88
C LYS A 218 -7.79 -2.79 17.88
N ILE A 219 -7.46 -2.59 16.61
CA ILE A 219 -7.81 -3.50 15.52
C ILE A 219 -6.60 -4.38 15.18
N GLU A 220 -6.84 -5.68 15.03
CA GLU A 220 -5.84 -6.61 14.51
C GLU A 220 -5.78 -6.48 12.99
N GLU A 221 -4.59 -6.21 12.46
CA GLU A 221 -4.30 -6.20 11.03
C GLU A 221 -3.88 -7.58 10.55
N ASN A 222 -3.86 -7.79 9.23
CA ASN A 222 -3.47 -9.06 8.65
C ASN A 222 -1.99 -9.39 8.93
N ILE A 223 -1.68 -10.67 8.93
CA ILE A 223 -0.30 -11.15 8.88
C ILE A 223 0.07 -11.41 7.42
N GLU A 224 1.14 -10.77 6.96
CA GLU A 224 1.72 -11.03 5.65
C GLU A 224 3.03 -11.81 5.77
N VAL A 225 3.16 -12.83 4.93
CA VAL A 225 4.38 -13.62 4.78
C VAL A 225 4.67 -13.85 3.32
N GLN A 226 5.95 -13.88 2.98
CA GLN A 226 6.42 -14.00 1.61
C GLN A 226 7.56 -15.00 1.51
N ASN A 227 7.67 -15.65 0.37
CA ASN A 227 8.78 -16.50 -0.04
C ASN A 227 9.16 -16.21 -1.50
N SER A 228 10.46 -16.00 -1.76
CA SER A 228 11.01 -15.87 -3.11
C SER A 228 11.10 -17.24 -3.79
N MET A 229 10.85 -17.27 -5.09
CA MET A 229 10.74 -18.53 -5.85
C MET A 229 11.24 -18.35 -7.29
N SER A 230 11.57 -19.45 -7.96
CA SER A 230 11.86 -19.41 -9.40
C SER A 230 10.57 -19.24 -10.21
N SER A 231 10.64 -18.67 -11.42
CA SER A 231 9.45 -18.46 -12.28
C SER A 231 8.69 -19.76 -12.57
N ALA A 232 9.43 -20.85 -12.82
CA ALA A 232 8.81 -22.16 -13.04
C ALA A 232 8.04 -22.68 -11.81
N GLU A 233 8.46 -22.31 -10.61
CA GLU A 233 7.68 -22.60 -9.42
C GLU A 233 6.47 -21.66 -9.32
N VAL A 234 6.64 -20.35 -9.52
CA VAL A 234 5.51 -19.40 -9.51
C VAL A 234 4.41 -19.86 -10.46
N ASP A 235 4.74 -20.19 -11.71
CA ASP A 235 3.80 -20.72 -12.70
C ASP A 235 3.06 -21.97 -12.19
N ARG A 236 3.79 -22.90 -11.56
CA ARG A 236 3.20 -24.13 -11.02
C ARG A 236 2.21 -23.84 -9.90
N TYR A 237 2.58 -22.99 -8.94
CA TYR A 237 1.74 -22.66 -7.79
C TYR A 237 0.56 -21.77 -8.18
N GLN A 238 0.76 -20.83 -9.10
CA GLN A 238 -0.32 -19.98 -9.62
C GLN A 238 -1.36 -20.83 -10.36
N LYS A 239 -0.92 -21.75 -11.23
CA LYS A 239 -1.83 -22.65 -11.93
C LYS A 239 -2.63 -23.54 -10.96
N TRP A 240 -1.97 -24.07 -9.93
CA TRP A 240 -2.67 -24.84 -8.90
C TRP A 240 -3.70 -23.96 -8.16
N TYR A 241 -3.33 -22.73 -7.79
CA TYR A 241 -4.21 -21.79 -7.10
C TYR A 241 -5.47 -21.48 -7.93
N GLU A 242 -5.31 -21.11 -9.20
CA GLU A 242 -6.41 -20.80 -10.13
C GLU A 242 -7.36 -21.99 -10.35
N GLN A 243 -6.86 -23.22 -10.23
CA GLN A 243 -7.64 -24.44 -10.42
C GLN A 243 -8.41 -24.87 -9.16
N ASN A 244 -7.92 -24.52 -7.97
CA ASN A 244 -8.43 -25.07 -6.70
C ASN A 244 -9.09 -24.01 -5.80
N ILE A 245 -8.79 -22.72 -5.98
CA ILE A 245 -9.29 -21.64 -5.13
C ILE A 245 -10.03 -20.61 -5.98
N THR A 246 -11.35 -20.59 -5.90
CA THR A 246 -12.22 -19.75 -6.73
C THR A 246 -12.55 -18.39 -6.12
N SER A 247 -12.49 -18.26 -4.79
CA SER A 247 -12.90 -17.07 -4.00
C SER A 247 -11.78 -16.09 -3.69
N ASN A 248 -10.56 -16.34 -4.15
CA ASN A 248 -9.34 -15.68 -3.69
C ASN A 248 -9.02 -15.82 -2.19
N ILE A 249 -9.94 -16.35 -1.39
CA ILE A 249 -9.79 -16.66 0.02
C ILE A 249 -10.04 -18.15 0.18
N PHE A 250 -9.22 -18.82 0.99
CA PHE A 250 -9.44 -20.20 1.37
C PHE A 250 -9.34 -20.35 2.88
N GLU A 251 -10.01 -21.37 3.40
CA GLU A 251 -9.93 -21.77 4.79
C GLU A 251 -8.91 -22.91 4.93
N TYR A 252 -8.13 -22.90 5.99
CA TYR A 252 -7.32 -24.04 6.42
C TYR A 252 -7.29 -24.08 7.95
N ASP A 253 -7.71 -25.21 8.53
CA ASP A 253 -7.78 -25.42 9.99
C ASP A 253 -8.53 -24.28 10.73
N GLY A 254 -9.69 -23.87 10.19
CA GLY A 254 -10.52 -22.81 10.76
C GLY A 254 -9.98 -21.38 10.57
N ASN A 255 -8.89 -21.20 9.84
CA ASN A 255 -8.25 -19.90 9.59
C ASN A 255 -8.35 -19.51 8.11
N TYR A 256 -8.41 -18.21 7.81
CA TYR A 256 -8.66 -17.70 6.46
C TYR A 256 -7.44 -17.03 5.84
N PHE A 257 -7.16 -17.37 4.59
CA PHE A 257 -5.94 -16.96 3.90
C PHE A 257 -6.21 -16.52 2.46
N ARG A 258 -5.35 -15.65 1.93
CA ARG A 258 -5.27 -15.29 0.50
C ARG A 258 -3.84 -15.45 0.01
N ILE A 259 -3.66 -15.97 -1.20
CA ILE A 259 -2.36 -16.04 -1.85
C ILE A 259 -2.23 -14.95 -2.92
N GLY A 260 -1.05 -14.36 -3.02
CA GLY A 260 -0.68 -13.45 -4.10
C GLY A 260 0.65 -13.87 -4.74
N PHE A 261 0.83 -13.53 -6.01
CA PHE A 261 2.06 -13.76 -6.77
C PHE A 261 2.60 -12.42 -7.28
N TRP A 262 3.92 -12.24 -7.30
CA TRP A 262 4.53 -11.01 -7.81
C TRP A 262 5.76 -11.28 -8.66
N ILE A 263 6.12 -10.27 -9.46
CA ILE A 263 7.35 -10.15 -10.23
C ILE A 263 7.95 -8.79 -9.84
N ALA A 264 9.10 -8.79 -9.18
CA ALA A 264 9.81 -7.58 -8.75
C ALA A 264 11.06 -7.29 -9.60
#